data_AF-T1ARJ2-F1
#
_entry.id   AF-T1ARJ2-F1
#
_cell.length_a   1.000
_cell.length_b   1.000
_cell.length_c   1.000
_cell.angle_alpha   90.00
_cell.angle_beta   90.00
_cell.angle_gamma   90.00
#
_symmetry.space_group_name_H-M   'P 1'
#
loop_
_entity.id
_entity.type
_entity.pdbx_description
1 polymer ?
#
loop_
_entity_poly.entity_id
_entity_poly.type
_entity_poly.pdbx_seq_one_letter_code
_entity_poly.pdbx_strand_id
1 'polypeptide(L)'
;VAWNRRYLELFDYPPGLVFVGQSVAELIRYNAERGECGPGEVSEHVAKRIRHMHAGSPHVFERVRTDGRVIEMRGIPLSGGGYVTTYADVTAYKRVELALIEANETLEQRVAERTVQLSEALAAQEHAKREAEAANLSKTRFIAAAGHDLLQPLNAARLFTAALRQQPGLDREAAHLGERIETSFRAAEDLLEGLLDASRLDAGRYHPEIGAVALG
;
A
#
# COMPACT_ATOMS: atom_id res chain seq x y z
N VAL A 1 -28.29 9.39 -51.55
CA VAL A 1 -27.62 9.53 -50.24
C VAL A 1 -28.51 10.39 -49.35
N ALA A 2 -28.69 10.03 -48.09
CA ALA A 2 -29.37 10.85 -47.08
C ALA A 2 -28.36 11.20 -45.97
N TRP A 3 -28.51 12.36 -45.35
CA TRP A 3 -27.62 12.84 -44.30
C TRP A 3 -28.39 13.64 -43.25
N ASN A 4 -27.83 13.75 -42.04
CA ASN A 4 -28.31 14.67 -41.02
C ASN A 4 -27.44 15.94 -41.01
N ARG A 5 -27.91 16.99 -40.32
CA ARG A 5 -27.18 18.26 -40.20
C ARG A 5 -25.79 18.08 -39.57
N ARG A 6 -25.69 17.23 -38.54
CA ARG A 6 -24.43 16.96 -37.83
C ARG A 6 -23.35 16.36 -38.72
N TYR A 7 -23.71 15.59 -39.75
CA TYR A 7 -22.78 15.07 -40.73
C TYR A 7 -22.12 16.19 -41.55
N LEU A 8 -22.88 17.21 -41.96
CA LEU A 8 -22.32 18.36 -42.68
C LEU A 8 -21.39 19.18 -41.79
N GLU A 9 -21.79 19.43 -40.55
CA GLU A 9 -21.00 20.17 -39.55
C GLU A 9 -19.71 19.42 -39.19
N LEU A 10 -19.77 18.09 -39.09
CA LEU A 10 -18.61 17.26 -38.79
C LEU A 10 -17.55 17.35 -39.89
N PHE A 11 -17.96 17.24 -41.15
CA PHE A 11 -17.02 17.25 -42.28
C PHE A 11 -16.73 18.65 -42.83
N ASP A 12 -17.40 19.69 -42.34
CA ASP A 12 -17.25 21.08 -42.79
C ASP A 12 -17.34 21.19 -44.32
N TYR A 13 -18.42 20.65 -44.90
CA TYR A 13 -18.61 20.64 -46.35
C TYR A 13 -19.02 22.02 -46.87
N PRO A 14 -18.45 22.48 -48.00
CA PRO A 14 -18.84 23.75 -48.59
C PRO A 14 -20.30 23.73 -49.04
N PRO A 15 -21.00 24.89 -49.01
CA PRO A 15 -22.36 24.99 -49.50
C PRO A 15 -22.49 24.46 -50.92
N GLY A 16 -23.52 23.64 -51.17
CA GLY A 16 -23.78 23.06 -52.49
C GLY A 16 -23.02 21.78 -52.82
N LEU A 17 -22.06 21.32 -51.99
CA LEU A 17 -21.38 20.05 -52.21
C LEU A 17 -22.28 18.83 -51.94
N VAL A 18 -23.18 18.93 -50.96
CA VAL A 18 -24.10 17.85 -50.59
C VAL A 18 -25.52 18.23 -50.99
N PHE A 19 -26.10 17.47 -51.91
CA PHE A 19 -27.47 17.65 -52.42
C PHE A 19 -28.10 16.30 -52.77
N VAL A 20 -29.43 16.27 -52.95
CA VAL A 20 -30.16 15.03 -53.27
C VAL A 20 -29.71 14.52 -54.64
N GLY A 21 -29.28 13.26 -54.70
CA GLY A 21 -28.70 12.66 -55.91
C GLY A 21 -27.17 12.73 -55.98
N GLN A 22 -26.52 13.44 -55.04
CA GLN A 22 -25.05 13.48 -54.98
C GLN A 22 -24.46 12.08 -54.78
N SER A 23 -23.38 11.80 -55.51
CA SER A 23 -22.67 10.52 -55.44
C SER A 23 -21.86 10.44 -54.14
N VAL A 24 -22.00 9.33 -53.41
CA VAL A 24 -21.18 9.08 -52.21
C VAL A 24 -19.68 9.00 -52.56
N ALA A 25 -19.33 8.63 -53.80
CA ALA A 25 -17.95 8.60 -54.26
C ALA A 25 -17.34 10.00 -54.32
N GLU A 26 -18.11 11.04 -54.66
CA GLU A 26 -17.66 12.45 -54.66
C GLU A 26 -17.37 12.92 -53.24
N LEU A 27 -18.23 12.58 -52.27
CA LEU A 27 -18.03 12.93 -50.87
C LEU A 27 -16.80 12.22 -50.28
N ILE A 28 -16.59 10.95 -50.64
CA ILE A 28 -15.39 10.19 -50.24
C ILE A 28 -14.14 10.79 -50.88
N ARG A 29 -14.20 11.18 -52.16
CA ARG A 29 -13.08 11.82 -52.86
C ARG A 29 -12.68 13.12 -52.19
N TYR A 30 -13.65 14.00 -51.94
CA TYR A 30 -13.42 15.26 -51.25
C TYR A 30 -12.79 15.06 -49.86
N ASN A 31 -13.26 14.07 -49.10
CA ASN A 31 -12.65 13.73 -47.81
C ASN A 31 -11.21 13.20 -47.98
N ALA A 32 -10.97 12.37 -48.99
CA ALA A 32 -9.65 11.81 -49.24
C ALA A 32 -8.62 12.88 -49.65
N GLU A 33 -9.00 13.83 -50.49
CA GLU A 33 -8.15 14.96 -50.90
C GLU A 33 -7.71 15.83 -49.71
N ARG A 34 -8.53 15.88 -48.65
CA ARG A 34 -8.23 16.59 -47.40
C ARG A 34 -7.45 15.74 -46.39
N GLY A 35 -7.03 14.54 -46.77
CA GLY A 35 -6.36 13.60 -45.87
C GLY A 35 -7.30 12.93 -44.86
N GLU A 36 -8.61 13.20 -44.90
CA GLU A 36 -9.62 12.62 -44.01
C GLU A 36 -9.92 11.15 -44.33
N CYS A 37 -9.22 10.54 -45.30
CA CYS A 37 -9.28 9.09 -45.63
C CYS A 37 -8.05 8.24 -45.25
N GLY A 38 -6.94 8.89 -44.90
CA GLY A 38 -5.73 8.31 -44.34
C GLY A 38 -4.55 8.70 -45.21
N PRO A 39 -3.34 8.19 -44.94
CA PRO A 39 -2.30 8.14 -45.95
C PRO A 39 -2.74 7.20 -47.08
N GLY A 40 -2.46 7.58 -48.33
CA GLY A 40 -2.76 6.80 -49.52
C GLY A 40 -3.33 7.63 -50.66
N GLU A 41 -3.47 7.00 -51.82
CA GLU A 41 -4.02 7.63 -53.03
C GLU A 41 -5.53 7.83 -52.91
N VAL A 42 -6.01 8.99 -53.37
CA VAL A 42 -7.43 9.38 -53.31
C VAL A 42 -8.31 8.36 -54.06
N SER A 43 -7.87 7.92 -55.24
CA SER A 43 -8.60 6.96 -56.07
C SER A 43 -8.77 5.60 -55.38
N GLU A 44 -7.73 5.14 -54.68
CA GLU A 44 -7.76 3.89 -53.91
C GLU A 44 -8.72 3.99 -52.72
N HIS A 45 -8.71 5.13 -52.02
CA HIS A 45 -9.62 5.40 -50.93
C HIS A 45 -11.10 5.38 -51.34
N VAL A 46 -11.41 5.94 -52.52
CA VAL A 46 -12.76 5.89 -53.10
C VAL A 46 -13.12 4.47 -53.49
N ALA A 47 -12.28 3.80 -54.29
CA ALA A 47 -12.55 2.45 -54.78
C ALA A 47 -12.74 1.44 -53.64
N LYS A 48 -11.90 1.50 -52.60
CA LYS A 48 -11.98 0.64 -51.42
C LYS A 48 -13.33 0.76 -50.71
N ARG A 49 -13.80 1.98 -50.48
CA ARG A 49 -15.05 2.26 -49.73
C ARG A 49 -16.29 1.92 -50.54
N ILE A 50 -16.29 2.23 -51.84
CA ILE A 50 -17.38 1.83 -52.74
C ILE A 50 -17.49 0.29 -52.79
N ARG A 51 -16.36 -0.43 -52.92
CA ARG A 51 -16.37 -1.89 -52.86
C ARG A 51 -16.93 -2.42 -51.54
N HIS A 52 -16.56 -1.82 -50.41
CA HIS A 52 -17.09 -2.20 -49.09
C HIS A 52 -18.61 -2.01 -48.98
N MET A 53 -19.11 -0.86 -49.46
CA MET A 53 -20.54 -0.58 -49.45
C MET A 53 -21.32 -1.54 -50.35
N HIS A 54 -20.80 -1.84 -51.55
CA HIS A 54 -21.42 -2.81 -52.47
C HIS A 54 -21.37 -4.25 -51.96
N ALA A 55 -20.29 -4.63 -51.28
CA ALA A 55 -20.16 -5.94 -50.65
C ALA A 55 -21.06 -6.11 -49.42
N GLY A 56 -21.65 -5.01 -48.90
CA GLY A 56 -22.49 -5.04 -47.71
C GLY A 56 -21.74 -5.39 -46.43
N SER A 57 -20.41 -5.29 -46.39
CA SER A 57 -19.63 -5.67 -45.22
C SER A 57 -19.81 -4.64 -44.10
N PRO A 58 -20.23 -5.04 -42.88
CA PRO A 58 -20.26 -4.13 -41.74
C PRO A 58 -18.82 -3.78 -41.33
N HIS A 59 -18.62 -2.56 -40.84
CA HIS A 59 -17.34 -2.14 -40.29
C HIS A 59 -17.52 -1.24 -39.06
N VAL A 60 -16.56 -1.31 -38.14
CA VAL A 60 -16.39 -0.35 -37.05
C VAL A 60 -14.90 -0.04 -36.97
N PHE A 61 -14.54 1.23 -37.03
CA PHE A 61 -13.17 1.65 -36.80
C PHE A 61 -13.13 3.07 -36.27
N GLU A 62 -12.08 3.36 -35.52
CA GLU A 62 -11.81 4.69 -34.98
C GLU A 62 -10.77 5.39 -35.83
N ARG A 63 -10.84 6.72 -35.82
CA ARG A 63 -9.87 7.51 -36.53
C ARG A 63 -9.59 8.85 -35.89
N VAL A 64 -8.31 9.15 -35.76
CA VAL A 64 -7.82 10.49 -35.44
C VAL A 64 -7.85 11.34 -36.72
N ARG A 65 -8.57 12.46 -36.66
CA ARG A 65 -8.61 13.49 -37.70
C ARG A 65 -7.42 14.41 -37.60
N THR A 66 -7.22 15.22 -38.65
CA THR A 66 -6.15 16.23 -38.71
C THR A 66 -6.28 17.30 -37.62
N ASP A 67 -7.49 17.54 -37.10
CA ASP A 67 -7.78 18.44 -35.98
C ASP A 67 -7.61 17.77 -34.59
N GLY A 68 -7.19 16.50 -34.53
CA GLY A 68 -6.97 15.75 -33.31
C GLY A 68 -8.22 15.12 -32.69
N ARG A 69 -9.40 15.27 -33.30
CA ARG A 69 -10.61 14.56 -32.84
C ARG A 69 -10.55 13.09 -33.20
N VAL A 70 -11.10 12.24 -32.34
CA VAL A 70 -11.28 10.81 -32.58
C VAL A 70 -12.71 10.55 -33.00
N ILE A 71 -12.90 10.13 -34.24
CA ILE A 71 -14.21 9.79 -34.79
C ILE A 71 -14.33 8.27 -34.94
N GLU A 72 -15.30 7.69 -34.26
CA GLU A 72 -15.75 6.32 -34.50
C GLU A 72 -16.67 6.32 -35.73
N MET A 73 -16.34 5.45 -36.69
CA MET A 73 -17.11 5.22 -37.90
C MET A 73 -17.68 3.81 -37.87
N ARG A 74 -19.01 3.70 -37.94
CA ARG A 74 -19.72 2.42 -37.99
C ARG A 74 -20.59 2.34 -39.23
N GLY A 75 -20.30 1.38 -40.09
CA GLY A 75 -21.05 1.10 -41.30
C GLY A 75 -21.82 -0.22 -41.19
N ILE A 76 -23.09 -0.23 -41.58
CA ILE A 76 -23.90 -1.45 -41.71
C ILE A 76 -24.73 -1.43 -43.01
N PRO A 77 -24.90 -2.58 -43.69
CA PRO A 77 -25.82 -2.71 -44.81
C PRO A 77 -27.27 -2.61 -44.34
N LEU A 78 -28.17 -2.16 -45.22
CA LEU A 78 -29.61 -2.15 -44.97
C LEU A 78 -30.31 -3.32 -45.67
N SER A 79 -31.36 -3.87 -45.05
CA SER A 79 -32.12 -5.03 -45.56
C SER A 79 -32.84 -4.78 -46.89
N GLY A 80 -33.17 -3.53 -47.21
CA GLY A 80 -33.82 -3.12 -48.47
C GLY A 80 -32.84 -2.66 -49.56
N GLY A 81 -31.54 -2.89 -49.37
CA GLY A 81 -30.48 -2.31 -50.20
C GLY A 81 -30.06 -0.93 -49.69
N GLY A 82 -28.81 -0.56 -50.01
CA GLY A 82 -28.16 0.62 -49.47
C GLY A 82 -27.33 0.34 -48.23
N TYR A 83 -26.69 1.39 -47.73
CA TYR A 83 -25.67 1.30 -46.70
C TYR A 83 -25.75 2.55 -45.81
N VAL A 84 -25.66 2.36 -44.49
CA VAL A 84 -25.67 3.48 -43.53
C VAL A 84 -24.34 3.52 -42.80
N THR A 85 -23.78 4.72 -42.67
CA THR A 85 -22.58 4.98 -41.87
C THR A 85 -22.90 6.02 -40.81
N THR A 86 -22.62 5.69 -39.56
CA THR A 86 -22.70 6.61 -38.43
C THR A 86 -21.32 7.10 -38.04
N TYR A 87 -21.24 8.35 -37.60
CA TYR A 87 -20.03 9.01 -37.14
C TYR A 87 -20.27 9.51 -35.72
N ALA A 88 -19.45 9.09 -34.77
CA ALA A 88 -19.51 9.55 -33.39
C ALA A 88 -18.17 10.17 -32.98
N ASP A 89 -18.20 11.39 -32.45
CA ASP A 89 -17.03 11.99 -31.83
C ASP A 89 -16.83 11.34 -30.45
N VAL A 90 -15.79 10.52 -30.33
CA VAL A 90 -15.44 9.77 -29.12
C VAL A 90 -14.20 10.36 -28.43
N THR A 91 -13.78 11.57 -28.80
CA THR A 91 -12.55 12.19 -28.30
C THR A 91 -12.53 12.29 -26.77
N ALA A 92 -13.63 12.75 -26.18
CA ALA A 92 -13.73 12.91 -24.73
C ALA A 92 -13.64 11.56 -24.00
N TYR A 93 -14.33 10.54 -24.53
CA TYR A 93 -14.29 9.19 -24.00
C TYR A 93 -12.86 8.63 -24.06
N LYS A 94 -12.18 8.77 -25.20
CA LYS A 94 -10.81 8.27 -25.39
C LYS A 94 -9.78 8.94 -24.50
N ARG A 95 -9.93 10.24 -24.24
CA ARG A 95 -9.04 10.95 -23.29
C ARG A 95 -9.19 10.43 -21.87
N VAL A 96 -10.42 10.14 -21.44
CA VAL A 96 -10.68 9.56 -20.12
C VAL A 96 -10.16 8.12 -20.06
N GLU A 97 -10.38 7.32 -21.11
CA GLU A 97 -9.87 5.95 -21.21
C GLU A 97 -8.34 5.90 -21.08
N LEU A 98 -7.62 6.74 -21.84
CA LEU A 98 -6.16 6.82 -21.77
C LEU A 98 -5.67 7.32 -20.39
N ALA A 99 -6.27 8.38 -19.86
CA ALA A 99 -5.91 8.89 -18.54
C ALA A 99 -6.15 7.86 -17.43
N LEU A 100 -7.17 7.01 -17.55
CA LEU A 100 -7.44 5.94 -16.61
C LEU A 100 -6.38 4.83 -16.70
N ILE A 101 -5.96 4.47 -17.92
CA ILE A 101 -4.88 3.50 -18.13
C ILE A 101 -3.57 4.02 -17.51
N GLU A 102 -3.17 5.25 -17.82
CA GLU A 102 -1.96 5.89 -17.26
C GLU A 102 -2.01 5.99 -15.73
N ALA A 103 -3.17 6.35 -15.17
CA ALA A 103 -3.37 6.41 -13.73
C ALA A 103 -3.27 5.03 -13.08
N ASN A 104 -3.82 3.99 -13.72
CA ASN A 104 -3.74 2.62 -13.20
C ASN A 104 -2.30 2.11 -13.22
N GLU A 105 -1.56 2.28 -14.31
CA GLU A 105 -0.14 1.91 -14.40
C GLU A 105 0.69 2.62 -13.31
N THR A 106 0.44 3.92 -13.10
CA THR A 106 1.12 4.69 -12.04
C THR A 106 0.76 4.16 -10.64
N LEU A 107 -0.50 3.80 -10.41
CA LEU A 107 -0.95 3.24 -9.13
C LEU A 107 -0.34 1.86 -8.89
N GLU A 108 -0.31 0.98 -9.89
CA GLU A 108 0.30 -0.34 -9.81
C GLU A 108 1.79 -0.24 -9.47
N GLN A 109 2.52 0.67 -10.11
CA GLN A 109 3.92 0.93 -9.78
C GLN A 109 4.09 1.39 -8.33
N ARG A 110 3.28 2.35 -7.88
CA ARG A 110 3.34 2.83 -6.48
C ARG A 110 3.00 1.73 -5.48
N VAL A 111 2.02 0.88 -5.78
CA VAL A 111 1.67 -0.25 -4.92
C VAL A 111 2.83 -1.24 -4.81
N ALA A 112 3.49 -1.57 -5.93
CA ALA A 112 4.67 -2.43 -5.92
C ALA A 112 5.80 -1.84 -5.08
N GLU A 113 6.15 -0.57 -5.30
CA GLU A 113 7.18 0.15 -4.53
C GLU A 113 6.86 0.17 -3.03
N ARG A 114 5.60 0.49 -2.67
CA ARG A 114 5.17 0.51 -1.27
C ARG A 114 5.15 -0.87 -0.62
N THR A 115 4.82 -1.91 -1.37
CA THR A 115 4.82 -3.30 -0.87
C THR A 115 6.23 -3.75 -0.53
N VAL A 116 7.22 -3.42 -1.37
CA VAL A 116 8.63 -3.70 -1.09
C VAL A 116 9.09 -2.94 0.15
N GLN A 117 8.86 -1.62 0.21
CA GLN A 117 9.23 -0.80 1.38
C GLN A 117 8.61 -1.32 2.68
N LEU A 118 7.33 -1.73 2.64
CA LEU A 118 6.66 -2.24 3.82
C LEU A 118 7.23 -3.60 4.27
N SER A 119 7.54 -4.48 3.31
CA SER A 119 8.18 -5.77 3.60
C SER A 119 9.54 -5.59 4.28
N GLU A 120 10.37 -4.67 3.76
CA GLU A 120 11.67 -4.35 4.33
C GLU A 120 11.54 -3.75 5.74
N ALA A 121 10.60 -2.81 5.93
CA ALA A 121 10.35 -2.21 7.23
C ALA A 121 9.87 -3.23 8.27
N LEU A 122 9.01 -4.18 7.87
CA LEU A 122 8.54 -5.26 8.74
C LEU A 122 9.70 -6.19 9.13
N ALA A 123 10.56 -6.56 8.18
CA ALA A 123 11.72 -7.39 8.47
C ALA A 123 12.70 -6.71 9.45
N ALA A 124 12.95 -5.40 9.26
CA ALA A 124 13.78 -4.62 10.16
C ALA A 124 13.16 -4.49 11.56
N GLN A 125 11.84 -4.29 11.63
CA GLN A 125 11.11 -4.19 12.91
C GLN A 125 11.18 -5.51 13.69
N GLU A 126 10.96 -6.64 13.02
CA GLU A 126 11.04 -7.96 13.64
C GLU A 126 12.47 -8.24 14.17
N HIS A 127 13.50 -7.85 13.42
CA HIS A 127 14.89 -7.96 13.87
C HIS A 127 15.14 -7.13 15.14
N ALA A 128 14.79 -5.85 15.11
CA ALA A 128 14.97 -4.96 16.26
C ALA A 128 14.19 -5.44 17.49
N LYS A 129 12.99 -5.99 17.30
CA LYS A 129 12.20 -6.59 18.37
C LYS A 129 12.91 -7.78 19.00
N ARG A 130 13.44 -8.71 18.19
CA ARG A 130 14.19 -9.88 18.69
C ARG A 130 15.43 -9.49 19.47
N GLU A 131 16.17 -8.48 18.99
CA GLU A 131 17.35 -7.97 19.72
C GLU A 131 16.96 -7.37 21.07
N ALA A 132 15.89 -6.57 21.11
CA ALA A 132 15.39 -5.99 22.35
C ALA A 132 14.91 -7.06 23.34
N GLU A 133 14.20 -8.07 22.87
CA GLU A 133 13.74 -9.20 23.69
C GLU A 133 14.92 -10.01 24.24
N ALA A 134 15.93 -10.30 23.41
CA ALA A 134 17.14 -11.00 23.83
C ALA A 134 17.91 -10.20 24.88
N ALA A 135 18.05 -8.88 24.70
CA ALA A 135 18.68 -7.99 25.68
C ALA A 135 17.90 -7.96 27.01
N ASN A 136 16.57 -7.90 26.96
CA ASN A 136 15.74 -7.90 28.17
C ASN A 136 15.82 -9.22 28.94
N LEU A 137 15.81 -10.35 28.21
CA LEU A 137 16.00 -11.67 28.82
C LEU A 137 17.38 -11.80 29.46
N SER A 138 18.43 -11.32 28.79
CA SER A 138 19.80 -11.31 29.32
C SER A 138 19.90 -10.46 30.60
N LYS A 139 19.34 -9.24 30.58
CA LYS A 139 19.27 -8.35 31.75
C LYS A 139 18.57 -9.03 32.93
N THR A 140 17.44 -9.68 32.68
CA THR A 140 16.68 -10.39 33.74
C THR A 140 17.50 -11.54 34.32
N ARG A 141 18.15 -12.34 33.48
CA ARG A 141 19.02 -13.45 33.94
C ARG A 141 20.21 -12.94 34.74
N PHE A 142 20.83 -11.86 34.29
CA PHE A 142 21.96 -11.23 34.97
C PHE A 142 21.56 -10.71 36.36
N ILE A 143 20.46 -9.96 36.47
CA ILE A 143 19.98 -9.44 37.76
C ILE A 143 19.62 -10.58 38.70
N ALA A 144 18.92 -11.61 38.21
CA ALA A 144 18.57 -12.77 39.03
C ALA A 144 19.81 -13.52 39.57
N ALA A 145 20.81 -13.76 38.72
CA ALA A 145 22.05 -14.42 39.13
C ALA A 145 22.84 -13.57 40.13
N ALA A 146 23.05 -12.28 39.83
CA ALA A 146 23.75 -11.37 40.71
C ALA A 146 23.07 -11.23 42.08
N GLY A 147 21.73 -11.24 42.12
CA GLY A 147 20.97 -11.20 43.37
C GLY A 147 21.28 -12.38 44.29
N HIS A 148 21.26 -13.60 43.75
CA HIS A 148 21.60 -14.79 44.53
C HIS A 148 23.04 -14.74 45.06
N ASP A 149 23.98 -14.33 44.21
CA ASP A 149 25.40 -14.24 44.57
C ASP A 149 25.68 -13.14 45.62
N LEU A 150 24.86 -12.08 45.66
CA LEU A 150 24.96 -11.00 46.66
C LEU A 150 24.26 -11.36 47.99
N LEU A 151 23.19 -12.14 47.96
CA LEU A 151 22.47 -12.58 49.17
C LEU A 151 23.29 -13.56 50.01
N GLN A 152 24.08 -14.43 49.39
CA GLN A 152 24.94 -15.40 50.10
C GLN A 152 25.93 -14.74 51.08
N PRO A 153 26.78 -13.77 50.67
CA PRO A 153 27.70 -13.11 51.58
C PRO A 153 27.00 -12.23 52.61
N LEU A 154 25.85 -11.63 52.28
CA LEU A 154 25.02 -10.90 53.25
C LEU A 154 24.53 -11.82 54.38
N ASN A 155 24.01 -12.99 54.02
CA ASN A 155 23.58 -14.00 54.98
C ASN A 155 24.75 -14.48 55.86
N ALA A 156 25.92 -14.71 55.26
CA ALA A 156 27.13 -15.07 56.00
C ALA A 156 27.55 -13.95 56.98
N ALA A 157 27.57 -12.69 56.53
CA ALA A 157 27.88 -11.54 57.38
C ALA A 157 26.90 -11.40 58.56
N ARG A 158 25.62 -11.72 58.33
CA ARG A 158 24.59 -11.76 59.40
C ARG A 158 24.88 -12.84 60.42
N LEU A 159 25.26 -14.05 59.99
CA LEU A 159 25.65 -15.14 60.89
C LEU A 159 26.89 -14.78 61.73
N PHE A 160 27.90 -14.16 61.12
CA PHE A 160 29.09 -13.70 61.87
C PHE A 160 28.74 -12.61 62.88
N THR A 161 27.90 -11.64 62.50
CA THR A 161 27.46 -10.57 63.41
C THR A 161 26.65 -11.15 64.57
N ALA A 162 25.75 -12.11 64.30
CA ALA A 162 24.99 -12.81 65.33
C ALA A 162 25.88 -13.63 66.27
N ALA A 163 26.89 -14.33 65.75
CA ALA A 163 27.86 -15.08 66.56
C ALA A 163 28.69 -14.15 67.46
N LEU A 164 29.12 -12.99 66.93
CA LEU A 164 29.90 -11.99 67.67
C LEU A 164 29.09 -11.41 68.83
N ARG A 165 27.78 -11.23 68.67
CA ARG A 165 26.86 -10.80 69.75
C ARG A 165 26.71 -11.83 70.88
N GLN A 166 26.91 -13.11 70.61
CA GLN A 166 26.79 -14.17 71.62
C GLN A 166 28.09 -14.39 72.41
N GLN A 167 29.17 -13.66 72.09
CA GLN A 167 30.47 -13.84 72.70
C GLN A 167 30.51 -13.27 74.14
N PRO A 168 30.89 -14.06 75.16
CA PRO A 168 30.95 -13.58 76.54
C PRO A 168 32.02 -12.50 76.71
N GLY A 169 31.68 -11.40 77.39
CA GLY A 169 32.60 -10.29 77.67
C GLY A 169 32.59 -9.14 76.65
N LEU A 170 31.64 -9.12 75.72
CA LEU A 170 31.43 -7.99 74.81
C LEU A 170 31.03 -6.71 75.59
N ASP A 171 31.63 -5.58 75.25
CA ASP A 171 31.23 -4.30 75.84
C ASP A 171 29.89 -3.79 75.25
N ARG A 172 29.27 -2.81 75.94
CA ARG A 172 27.97 -2.25 75.54
C ARG A 172 28.01 -1.46 74.21
N GLU A 173 29.10 -0.77 73.90
CA GLU A 173 29.25 -0.06 72.62
C GLU A 173 29.40 -1.04 71.46
N ALA A 174 30.21 -2.10 71.62
CA ALA A 174 30.40 -3.17 70.64
C ALA A 174 29.09 -3.89 70.35
N ALA A 175 28.27 -4.15 71.38
CA ALA A 175 26.94 -4.73 71.22
C ALA A 175 26.00 -3.83 70.40
N HIS A 176 26.00 -2.52 70.68
CA HIS A 176 25.19 -1.53 69.96
C HIS A 176 25.66 -1.33 68.51
N LEU A 177 26.97 -1.41 68.24
CA LEU A 177 27.52 -1.41 66.89
C LEU A 177 27.07 -2.65 66.09
N GLY A 178 27.11 -3.84 66.70
CA GLY A 178 26.61 -5.07 66.09
C GLY A 178 25.12 -4.99 65.70
N GLU A 179 24.30 -4.37 66.54
CA GLU A 179 22.86 -4.18 66.29
C GLU A 179 22.59 -3.19 65.12
N ARG A 180 23.40 -2.13 65.01
CA ARG A 180 23.35 -1.22 63.87
C ARG A 180 23.81 -1.89 62.56
N ILE A 181 24.85 -2.72 62.61
CA ILE A 181 25.32 -3.49 61.45
C ILE A 181 24.23 -4.45 60.96
N GLU A 182 23.58 -5.16 61.90
CA GLU A 182 22.48 -6.07 61.57
C GLU A 182 21.29 -5.34 60.93
N THR A 183 20.92 -4.18 61.46
CA THR A 183 19.83 -3.35 60.92
C THR A 183 20.14 -2.88 59.49
N SER A 184 21.37 -2.43 59.24
CA SER A 184 21.83 -2.06 57.89
C SER A 184 21.83 -3.24 56.92
N PHE A 185 22.23 -4.43 57.37
CA PHE A 185 22.19 -5.62 56.51
C PHE A 185 20.77 -6.02 56.15
N ARG A 186 19.82 -5.99 57.09
CA ARG A 186 18.39 -6.23 56.79
C ARG A 186 17.85 -5.24 55.77
N ALA A 187 18.13 -3.94 55.94
CA ALA A 187 17.69 -2.93 54.98
C ALA A 187 18.30 -3.14 53.58
N ALA A 188 19.55 -3.59 53.49
CA ALA A 188 20.18 -3.92 52.21
C ALA A 188 19.55 -5.18 51.57
N GLU A 189 19.20 -6.17 52.37
CA GLU A 189 18.52 -7.40 51.93
C GLU A 189 17.13 -7.07 51.34
N ASP A 190 16.31 -6.29 52.07
CA ASP A 190 14.98 -5.87 51.63
C ASP A 190 15.02 -5.09 50.29
N LEU A 191 16.02 -4.20 50.12
CA LEU A 191 16.21 -3.44 48.88
C LEU A 191 16.61 -4.34 47.71
N LEU A 192 17.50 -5.32 47.95
CA LEU A 192 17.92 -6.28 46.93
C LEU A 192 16.77 -7.19 46.53
N GLU A 193 15.97 -7.65 47.49
CA GLU A 193 14.81 -8.50 47.25
C GLU A 193 13.73 -7.73 46.45
N GLY A 194 13.45 -6.48 46.82
CA GLY A 194 12.55 -5.60 46.06
C GLY A 194 13.02 -5.32 44.62
N LEU A 195 14.33 -5.15 44.41
CA LEU A 195 14.90 -5.00 43.07
C LEU A 195 14.73 -6.28 42.23
N LEU A 196 14.93 -7.44 42.84
CA LEU A 196 14.76 -8.74 42.18
C LEU A 196 13.31 -8.99 41.81
N ASP A 197 12.37 -8.69 42.70
CA ASP A 197 10.95 -8.82 42.46
C ASP A 197 10.47 -7.88 41.35
N ALA A 198 10.91 -6.62 41.35
CA ALA A 198 10.64 -5.68 40.27
C ALA A 198 11.17 -6.20 38.92
N SER A 199 12.40 -6.74 38.88
CA SER A 199 12.97 -7.32 37.66
C SER A 199 12.23 -8.58 37.19
N ARG A 200 11.64 -9.37 38.09
CA ARG A 200 10.83 -10.55 37.74
C ARG A 200 9.44 -10.15 37.24
N LEU A 201 8.86 -9.09 37.79
CA LEU A 201 7.61 -8.48 37.34
C LEU A 201 7.74 -7.90 35.93
N ASP A 202 8.77 -7.10 35.65
CA ASP A 202 9.05 -6.53 34.33
C ASP A 202 9.25 -7.60 33.25
N ALA A 203 9.73 -8.78 33.64
CA ALA A 203 9.90 -9.94 32.75
C ALA A 203 8.60 -10.73 32.50
N GLY A 204 7.46 -10.28 33.06
CA GLY A 204 6.15 -10.92 32.88
C GLY A 204 6.03 -12.33 33.48
N ARG A 205 6.90 -12.70 34.44
CA ARG A 205 6.92 -14.05 35.02
C ARG A 205 5.97 -14.25 36.20
N TYR A 206 5.37 -13.19 36.74
CA TYR A 206 4.36 -13.29 37.79
C TYR A 206 2.97 -13.53 37.17
N HIS A 207 2.38 -14.68 37.50
CA HIS A 207 0.99 -14.98 37.18
C HIS A 207 0.18 -14.82 38.47
N PRO A 208 -0.76 -13.85 38.56
CA PRO A 208 -1.61 -13.72 39.73
C PRO A 208 -2.56 -14.92 39.81
N GLU A 209 -2.59 -15.61 40.95
CA GLU A 209 -3.65 -16.56 41.26
C GLU A 209 -4.87 -15.81 41.78
N ILE A 210 -5.92 -15.76 40.95
CA ILE A 210 -7.18 -15.12 41.32
C ILE A 210 -8.04 -16.13 42.09
N GLY A 211 -8.26 -15.87 43.37
CA GLY A 211 -9.10 -16.68 44.25
C GLY A 211 -9.96 -15.82 45.19
N ALA A 212 -11.09 -16.38 45.64
CA ALA A 212 -11.95 -15.72 46.61
C ALA A 212 -11.25 -15.68 47.98
N VAL A 213 -11.04 -14.47 48.51
CA VAL A 213 -10.46 -14.26 49.84
C VAL A 213 -11.59 -13.91 50.81
N ALA A 214 -11.71 -14.68 51.90
CA ALA A 214 -12.63 -14.35 52.98
C ALA A 214 -12.11 -13.10 53.70
N LEU A 215 -12.80 -11.98 53.52
CA LEU A 215 -12.60 -10.80 54.34
C LEU A 215 -13.30 -11.07 55.67
N GLY A 216 -12.51 -11.33 56.70
CA GLY A 216 -12.98 -11.53 58.08
C GLY A 216 -13.69 -10.31 58.64
#